data_AF-A0A7K1SXF2-F1
#
_entry.id   AF-A0A7K1SXF2-F1
#
_cell.length_a   1.000
_cell.length_b   1.000
_cell.length_c   1.000
_cell.angle_alpha   90.00
_cell.angle_beta   90.00
_cell.angle_gamma   90.00
#
_symmetry.space_group_name_H-M   'P 1'
#
loop_
_entity.id
_entity.type
_entity.pdbx_description
1 polymer ?
#
loop_
_entity_poly.entity_id
_entity_poly.type
_entity_poly.pdbx_seq_one_letter_code
_entity_poly.pdbx_strand_id
1 'polypeptide(L)'
;MEQYLIDTNAVSDYFSSSFSEEGIQFMDAVLDAVPNLSVITQIEPLCWNTNTAIEQKVNEFIDDSTILAITTDVIRYCIKVRKAKK
;
A
#
# COMPACT_ATOMS: atom_id res chain seq x y z
N MET A 1 -10.89 -8.25 -13.28
CA MET A 1 -9.67 -8.39 -12.45
C MET A 1 -10.03 -8.05 -11.04
N GLU A 2 -9.51 -8.80 -10.08
CA GLU A 2 -9.64 -8.47 -8.66
C GLU A 2 -8.83 -7.21 -8.37
N GLN A 3 -9.33 -6.33 -7.50
CA GLN A 3 -8.63 -5.13 -7.06
C GLN A 3 -8.27 -5.28 -5.59
N TYR A 4 -7.02 -4.99 -5.26
CA TYR A 4 -6.48 -5.13 -3.92
C TYR A 4 -6.18 -3.77 -3.31
N LEU A 5 -6.31 -3.68 -1.99
CA LEU A 5 -5.78 -2.59 -1.19
C LEU A 5 -4.43 -3.00 -0.64
N ILE A 6 -3.37 -2.32 -1.05
CA ILE A 6 -2.00 -2.71 -0.72
C ILE A 6 -1.61 -2.11 0.64
N ASP A 7 -0.97 -2.93 1.48
CA ASP A 7 -0.42 -2.53 2.78
C ASP A 7 1.02 -2.03 2.65
N THR A 8 1.46 -1.18 3.57
CA THR A 8 2.80 -0.57 3.56
C THR A 8 3.91 -1.62 3.61
N ASN A 9 3.71 -2.70 4.36
CA ASN A 9 4.69 -3.79 4.42
C ASN A 9 4.82 -4.50 3.08
N ALA A 10 3.71 -4.68 2.35
CA ALA A 10 3.75 -5.30 1.02
C ALA A 10 4.50 -4.42 0.01
N VAL A 11 4.34 -3.10 0.10
CA VAL A 11 5.12 -2.13 -0.70
C VAL A 11 6.61 -2.24 -0.36
N SER A 12 6.95 -2.24 0.94
CA SER A 12 8.33 -2.36 1.41
C SER A 12 8.98 -3.66 0.91
N ASP A 13 8.32 -4.80 1.14
CA ASP A 13 8.83 -6.13 0.82
C ASP A 13 8.99 -6.33 -0.69
N TYR A 14 8.14 -5.69 -1.50
CA TYR A 14 8.28 -5.68 -2.96
C TYR A 14 9.53 -4.91 -3.38
N PHE A 15 9.73 -3.69 -2.86
CA PHE A 15 10.92 -2.88 -3.20
C PHE A 15 12.24 -3.45 -2.69
N SER A 16 12.21 -4.22 -1.60
CA SER A 16 13.38 -4.97 -1.10
C SER A 16 13.54 -6.35 -1.73
N SER A 17 12.69 -6.72 -2.70
CA SER A 17 12.66 -8.04 -3.34
C SER A 17 12.68 -9.19 -2.33
N SER A 18 11.94 -9.03 -1.23
CA SER A 18 11.91 -9.95 -0.09
C SER A 18 10.84 -11.04 -0.21
N PHE A 19 9.99 -10.97 -1.24
CA PHE A 19 9.04 -12.02 -1.59
C PHE A 19 9.68 -13.20 -2.31
N SER A 20 8.99 -14.35 -2.34
CA SER A 20 9.35 -15.44 -3.25
C SER A 20 9.14 -15.02 -4.71
N GLU A 21 9.68 -15.78 -5.65
CA GLU A 21 9.52 -15.51 -7.09
C GLU A 21 8.03 -15.47 -7.49
N GLU A 22 7.22 -16.38 -6.96
CA GLU A 22 5.77 -16.39 -7.17
C GLU A 22 5.09 -15.17 -6.54
N GLY A 23 5.59 -14.70 -5.39
CA GLY A 23 5.08 -13.50 -4.71
C GLY A 23 5.38 -12.22 -5.49
N ILE A 24 6.57 -12.13 -6.11
CA ILE A 24 6.93 -11.01 -6.99
C ILE A 24 6.03 -11.02 -8.23
N GLN A 25 5.87 -12.18 -8.91
CA GLN A 25 4.99 -12.29 -10.08
C GLN A 25 3.54 -11.93 -9.76
N PHE A 26 3.05 -12.31 -8.58
CA PHE A 26 1.72 -11.91 -8.12
C PHE A 26 1.64 -10.39 -7.93
N MET A 27 2.62 -9.80 -7.26
CA MET A 27 2.66 -8.35 -7.06
C MET A 27 2.75 -7.59 -8.38
N ASP A 28 3.55 -8.05 -9.34
CA ASP A 28 3.63 -7.44 -10.67
C ASP A 28 2.24 -7.40 -11.34
N ALA A 29 1.49 -8.50 -11.29
CA ALA A 29 0.12 -8.54 -11.82
C ALA A 29 -0.87 -7.62 -11.07
N VAL A 30 -0.67 -7.41 -9.77
CA VAL A 30 -1.46 -6.46 -8.96
C VAL A 30 -1.12 -5.02 -9.32
N LEU A 31 0.17 -4.72 -9.54
CA LEU A 31 0.66 -3.39 -9.90
C LEU A 31 0.24 -2.99 -11.32
N ASP A 32 0.23 -3.94 -12.26
CA ASP A 32 -0.28 -3.75 -13.62
C ASP A 32 -1.79 -3.40 -13.63
N ALA A 33 -2.52 -3.74 -12.56
CA ALA A 33 -3.96 -3.57 -12.45
C ALA A 33 -4.38 -2.31 -11.66
N VAL A 34 -3.70 -1.17 -11.88
CA VAL A 34 -3.86 0.13 -11.18
C VAL A 34 -3.96 -0.06 -9.65
N PRO A 35 -2.85 0.09 -8.91
CA PRO A 35 -2.82 -0.19 -7.49
C PRO A 35 -3.78 0.70 -6.71
N ASN A 36 -4.41 0.16 -5.66
CA ASN A 36 -5.18 0.96 -4.72
C ASN A 36 -4.42 1.06 -3.39
N LEU A 37 -4.26 2.29 -2.91
CA LEU A 37 -3.62 2.60 -1.64
C LEU A 37 -4.60 3.31 -0.73
N SER A 38 -4.49 3.08 0.57
CA SER A 38 -5.14 3.97 1.53
C SER A 38 -4.30 5.23 1.71
N VAL A 39 -4.92 6.34 2.12
CA VAL A 39 -4.16 7.53 2.53
C VAL A 39 -3.16 7.23 3.65
N ILE A 40 -3.38 6.19 4.49
CA ILE A 40 -2.40 5.74 5.49
C ILE A 40 -1.18 5.12 4.80
N THR A 41 -1.42 4.21 3.85
CA THR A 41 -0.36 3.56 3.05
C THR A 41 0.42 4.56 2.21
N GLN A 42 -0.17 5.69 1.83
CA GLN A 42 0.54 6.78 1.17
C GLN A 42 1.49 7.52 2.15
N ILE A 43 1.02 7.80 3.37
CA ILE A 43 1.77 8.59 4.36
C ILE A 43 3.00 7.82 4.88
N GLU A 44 2.87 6.53 5.17
CA GLU A 44 3.93 5.77 5.86
C GLU A 44 5.24 5.67 5.05
N PRO A 45 5.24 5.31 3.75
CA PRO A 45 6.45 5.29 2.93
C PRO A 45 7.11 6.65 2.75
N LEU A 46 6.32 7.72 2.64
CA LEU A 46 6.84 9.10 2.53
C LEU A 46 7.50 9.58 3.83
N CYS A 47 7.23 8.92 4.95
CA CYS A 47 7.89 9.18 6.23
C CYS A 47 9.18 8.38 6.40
N TRP A 48 9.56 7.50 5.47
CA TRP A 48 10.80 6.73 5.54
C TRP A 48 12.01 7.64 5.32
N ASN A 49 12.92 7.67 6.28
CA ASN A 49 14.21 8.34 6.10
C ASN A 49 15.15 7.43 5.29
N THR A 50 14.99 7.43 3.98
CA THR A 50 15.66 6.53 3.03
C THR A 50 16.51 7.32 2.02
N ASN A 51 17.17 6.61 1.10
CA ASN A 51 17.93 7.27 0.03
C ASN A 51 17.00 7.82 -1.06
N THR A 52 17.47 8.82 -1.80
CA THR A 52 16.70 9.51 -2.85
C THR A 52 16.19 8.58 -3.95
N ALA A 53 16.87 7.47 -4.23
CA ALA A 53 16.42 6.51 -5.25
C ALA A 53 15.19 5.72 -4.80
N ILE A 54 15.12 5.32 -3.52
CA ILE A 54 13.94 4.66 -2.95
C ILE A 54 12.79 5.65 -2.83
N GLU A 55 13.07 6.88 -2.38
CA GLU A 55 12.07 7.94 -2.31
C GLU A 55 11.43 8.21 -3.68
N GLN A 56 12.23 8.28 -4.74
CA GLN A 56 11.73 8.45 -6.10
C GLN A 56 10.81 7.29 -6.52
N LYS A 57 11.22 6.04 -6.30
CA LYS A 57 10.40 4.86 -6.64
C LYS A 57 9.07 4.84 -5.89
N VAL A 58 9.08 5.24 -4.62
CA VAL A 58 7.87 5.35 -3.80
C VAL A 58 6.93 6.42 -4.36
N ASN A 59 7.46 7.57 -4.75
CA ASN A 59 6.66 8.64 -5.37
C ASN A 59 6.06 8.18 -6.71
N GLU A 60 6.85 7.57 -7.59
CA GLU A 60 6.37 7.01 -8.86
C GLU A 60 5.24 5.99 -8.62
N PHE A 61 5.41 5.10 -7.65
CA PHE A 61 4.38 4.13 -7.28
C PHE A 61 3.10 4.79 -6.75
N ILE A 62 3.21 5.84 -5.93
CA ILE A 62 2.05 6.60 -5.43
C ILE A 62 1.33 7.32 -6.57
N ASP A 63 2.08 7.88 -7.53
CA ASP A 63 1.53 8.61 -8.68
C ASP A 63 0.75 7.68 -9.62
N ASP A 64 1.19 6.43 -9.76
CA ASP A 64 0.50 5.40 -10.55
C ASP A 64 -0.68 4.74 -9.79
N SER A 65 -0.91 5.11 -8.53
CA SER A 65 -1.92 4.49 -7.65
C SER A 65 -3.18 5.32 -7.49
N THR A 66 -4.31 4.64 -7.29
CA THR A 66 -5.55 5.25 -6.80
C THR A 66 -5.51 5.40 -5.27
N ILE A 67 -5.55 6.64 -4.78
CA ILE A 67 -5.54 6.93 -3.34
C ILE A 67 -6.96 6.96 -2.78
N LEU A 68 -7.25 6.05 -1.85
CA LEU A 68 -8.51 5.95 -1.13
C LEU A 68 -8.43 6.75 0.18
N ALA A 69 -9.19 7.83 0.24
CA ALA A 69 -9.33 8.64 1.44
C ALA A 69 -10.11 7.90 2.54
N ILE A 70 -9.82 8.23 3.80
CA ILE A 70 -10.56 7.71 4.94
C ILE A 70 -11.82 8.55 5.17
N THR A 71 -12.96 7.99 4.81
CA THR A 71 -14.27 8.61 5.02
C THR A 71 -14.75 8.41 6.46
N THR A 72 -15.73 9.22 6.88
CA THR A 72 -16.36 9.07 8.20
C THR A 72 -16.93 7.67 8.45
N ASP A 73 -17.46 7.01 7.41
CA ASP A 73 -18.02 5.67 7.54
C ASP A 73 -16.93 4.60 7.71
N VAL A 74 -15.80 4.74 7.01
CA VAL A 74 -14.62 3.89 7.24
C VAL A 74 -14.11 4.07 8.67
N ILE A 75 -14.04 5.30 9.19
CA ILE A 75 -13.64 5.57 10.58
C ILE A 75 -14.56 4.85 11.57
N ARG A 76 -15.88 5.00 11.40
CA ARG A 76 -16.89 4.35 12.26
C ARG A 76 -16.73 2.83 12.24
N TYR A 77 -16.52 2.26 11.07
CA TYR A 77 -16.31 0.82 10.91
C TYR A 77 -15.02 0.36 11.60
N CYS A 78 -13.91 1.08 11.40
CA CYS A 78 -12.64 0.81 12.07
C CYS A 78 -12.79 0.83 13.61
N ILE A 79 -13.52 1.80 14.17
CA ILE A 79 -13.82 1.85 15.62
C ILE A 79 -14.60 0.60 16.06
N LYS A 80 -15.63 0.20 15.30
CA LYS A 80 -16.43 -0.99 15.59
C LYS A 80 -15.56 -2.25 15.62
N VAL A 81 -14.72 -2.45 14.59
CA VAL A 81 -13.80 -3.60 14.52
C VAL A 81 -12.84 -3.62 15.70
N ARG A 82 -12.24 -2.47 16.06
CA ARG A 82 -11.31 -2.39 17.20
C ARG A 82 -11.97 -2.67 18.54
N LYS A 83 -13.22 -2.21 18.75
CA LYS A 83 -13.98 -2.50 19.97
C LYS A 83 -14.35 -3.98 20.09
N ALA A 84 -14.63 -4.66 18.97
CA ALA A 84 -14.99 -6.08 18.97
C ALA A 84 -13.81 -7.03 19.24
N LYS A 85 -12.57 -6.54 19.11
CA LYS A 85 -11.33 -7.30 19.40
C LYS A 85 -10.71 -6.98 20.76
N LYS A 86 -11.38 -6.17 21.60
CA LYS A 86 -11.07 -6.00 23.02
C LYS A 86 -11.89 -6.98 23.84
#